data_AF-A0A2M8EQ41-F1
#
_entry.id   AF-A0A2M8EQ41-F1
#
_cell.length_a   1.000
_cell.length_b   1.000
_cell.length_c   1.000
_cell.angle_alpha   90.00
_cell.angle_beta   90.00
_cell.angle_gamma   90.00
#
_symmetry.space_group_name_H-M   'P 1'
#
loop_
_entity.id
_entity.type
_entity.pdbx_description
1 polymer ?
#
loop_
_entity_poly.entity_id
_entity_poly.type
_entity_poly.pdbx_seq_one_letter_code
_entity_poly.pdbx_strand_id
1 'polypeptide(L)'
;MKNLRSLLVLIPFLLMGLGCRTEEGEDISYEDDVFPLVEEIDRSSAVRGSCNIIDASSTCIDYIGSIWTDQQMELNCSSVGTFSKNSCPYGELGGCLNTPGTISEDVIWFYPYGGEAFSVEDAYYARMVCDALDISNWTTPDALFLTE
;
A
#
# COMPACT_ATOMS: atom_id res chain seq x y z
N MET A 1 0.93 75.05 22.46
CA MET A 1 -0.52 75.31 22.21
C MET A 1 -0.96 74.46 21.03
N LYS A 2 -1.97 73.59 21.28
CA LYS A 2 -2.87 72.94 20.30
C LYS A 2 -2.24 71.90 19.35
N ASN A 3 -2.74 70.69 19.16
CA ASN A 3 -3.89 69.96 19.71
C ASN A 3 -3.68 68.46 19.45
N LEU A 4 -3.81 67.69 20.52
CA LEU A 4 -4.09 66.27 20.57
C LEU A 4 -5.51 66.04 20.02
N ARG A 5 -5.69 65.27 18.93
CA ARG A 5 -6.95 64.59 18.53
C ARG A 5 -6.78 63.88 17.19
N SER A 6 -6.42 62.60 17.21
CA SER A 6 -6.99 61.57 16.31
C SER A 6 -6.46 60.20 16.76
N LEU A 7 -6.93 59.76 17.92
CA LEU A 7 -6.89 58.37 18.37
C LEU A 7 -8.35 57.91 18.37
N LEU A 8 -8.61 56.66 18.00
CA LEU A 8 -9.91 56.02 17.72
C LEU A 8 -10.35 56.09 16.25
N VAL A 9 -10.11 55.01 15.52
CA VAL A 9 -11.12 54.11 14.90
C VAL A 9 -10.35 53.24 13.90
N LEU A 10 -9.73 52.16 14.38
CA LEU A 10 -9.18 51.08 13.52
C LEU A 10 -8.96 49.79 14.34
N ILE A 11 -9.79 49.55 15.36
CA ILE A 11 -9.77 48.35 16.21
C ILE A 11 -11.18 47.76 16.32
N PRO A 12 -11.78 47.29 15.21
CA PRO A 12 -12.64 46.10 15.38
C PRO A 12 -12.49 45.06 14.27
N PHE A 13 -11.43 45.07 13.45
CA PHE A 13 -11.25 44.08 12.37
C PHE A 13 -10.23 42.97 12.68
N LEU A 14 -9.61 42.98 13.87
CA LEU A 14 -8.53 42.06 14.26
C LEU A 14 -8.98 40.89 15.14
N LEU A 15 -10.29 40.66 15.31
CA LEU A 15 -10.83 39.62 16.20
C LEU A 15 -11.75 38.60 15.52
N MET A 16 -11.83 38.56 14.18
CA MET A 16 -12.51 37.48 13.44
C MET A 16 -11.56 36.37 12.98
N GLY A 17 -10.40 36.24 13.61
CA GLY A 17 -9.59 35.01 13.59
C GLY A 17 -10.08 34.03 14.66
N LEU A 18 -11.36 33.64 14.61
CA LEU A 18 -11.84 32.44 15.30
C LEU A 18 -11.12 31.27 14.62
N GLY A 19 -9.98 30.89 15.18
CA GLY A 19 -9.27 29.69 14.78
C GLY A 19 -10.23 28.51 14.80
N CYS A 20 -10.30 27.78 13.69
CA CYS A 20 -10.54 26.35 13.81
C CYS A 20 -9.48 25.84 14.79
N ARG A 21 -9.87 25.59 16.04
CA ARG A 21 -9.16 24.60 16.84
C ARG A 21 -9.36 23.30 16.08
N THR A 22 -8.36 22.90 15.31
CA THR A 22 -8.16 21.49 15.05
C THR A 22 -7.95 20.87 16.43
N GLU A 23 -8.90 20.08 16.90
CA GLU A 23 -8.57 19.11 17.93
C GLU A 23 -7.38 18.34 17.38
N GLU A 24 -6.26 18.36 18.10
CA GLU A 24 -5.11 17.52 17.77
C GLU A 24 -5.67 16.10 17.73
N GLY A 25 -5.79 15.54 16.53
CA GLY A 25 -6.25 14.18 16.34
C GLY A 25 -5.31 13.28 17.14
N GLU A 26 -5.90 12.31 17.84
CA GLU A 26 -5.14 11.25 18.48
C GLU A 26 -4.21 10.63 17.43
N ASP A 27 -2.91 10.62 17.73
CA ASP A 27 -1.88 10.08 16.84
C ASP A 27 -2.06 8.56 16.81
N ILE A 28 -2.65 8.03 15.74
CA ILE A 28 -2.92 6.60 15.59
C ILE A 28 -1.62 5.89 15.24
N SER A 29 -1.14 5.03 16.13
CA SER A 29 0.04 4.17 15.92
C SER A 29 -0.38 2.95 15.09
N TYR A 30 0.27 2.69 13.96
CA TYR A 30 -0.08 1.51 13.15
C TYR A 30 0.19 0.22 13.92
N GLU A 31 1.34 0.15 14.58
CA GLU A 31 1.81 -1.01 15.32
C GLU A 31 0.91 -1.33 16.53
N ASP A 32 0.48 -0.31 17.26
CA ASP A 32 -0.26 -0.51 18.52
C ASP A 32 -1.78 -0.54 18.32
N ASP A 33 -2.32 0.27 17.40
CA ASP A 33 -3.76 0.46 17.26
C ASP A 33 -4.38 -0.29 16.07
N VAL A 34 -3.62 -0.50 14.98
CA VAL A 34 -4.15 -1.07 13.73
C VAL A 34 -3.75 -2.52 13.54
N PHE A 35 -2.46 -2.85 13.70
CA PHE A 35 -1.92 -4.18 13.44
C PHE A 35 -2.68 -5.31 14.16
N PRO A 36 -3.03 -5.20 15.46
CA PRO A 36 -3.79 -6.24 16.16
C PRO A 36 -5.18 -6.52 15.59
N LEU A 37 -5.76 -5.58 14.84
CA LEU A 37 -7.07 -5.73 14.20
C LEU A 37 -7.00 -6.42 12.84
N VAL A 38 -5.82 -6.43 12.22
CA VAL A 38 -5.58 -6.95 10.88
C VAL A 38 -4.60 -8.11 10.86
N GLU A 39 -4.07 -8.55 12.01
CA GLU A 39 -3.19 -9.72 12.08
C GLU A 39 -3.89 -10.97 11.50
N GLU A 40 -3.14 -11.72 10.69
CA GLU A 40 -3.60 -13.01 10.20
C GLU A 40 -3.49 -14.08 11.30
N ILE A 41 -4.63 -14.66 11.64
CA ILE A 41 -4.75 -15.68 12.68
C ILE A 41 -4.41 -17.07 12.09
N ASP A 42 -4.70 -17.28 10.81
CA ASP A 42 -4.34 -18.49 10.07
C ASP A 42 -3.14 -18.20 9.16
N ARG A 43 -1.93 -18.35 9.73
CA ARG A 43 -0.66 -18.10 9.02
C ARG A 43 -0.31 -19.15 7.97
N SER A 44 -1.26 -19.96 7.51
CA SER A 44 -1.06 -20.67 6.26
C SER A 44 -1.04 -19.64 5.13
N SER A 45 0.16 -19.12 4.82
CA SER A 45 0.46 -18.13 3.76
C SER A 45 0.23 -18.67 2.35
N ALA A 46 -0.72 -19.60 2.21
CA ALA A 46 -1.09 -20.18 0.94
C ALA A 46 -1.74 -19.11 0.08
N VAL A 47 -1.15 -18.86 -1.09
CA VAL A 47 -1.76 -18.03 -2.12
C VAL A 47 -3.16 -18.54 -2.42
N ARG A 48 -4.15 -17.66 -2.29
CA ARG A 48 -5.58 -17.94 -2.48
C ARG A 48 -6.02 -17.78 -3.93
N GLY A 49 -5.23 -17.04 -4.71
CA GLY A 49 -5.38 -16.84 -6.13
C GLY A 49 -4.43 -15.76 -6.63
N SER A 50 -4.48 -15.48 -7.92
CA SER A 50 -3.65 -14.46 -8.54
C SER A 50 -4.39 -13.67 -9.61
N CYS A 51 -3.88 -12.48 -9.89
CA CYS A 51 -4.24 -11.67 -11.05
C CYS A 51 -3.03 -11.51 -11.98
N ASN A 52 -3.10 -12.15 -13.15
CA ASN A 52 -2.06 -12.05 -14.15
C ASN A 52 -2.31 -10.84 -15.07
N ILE A 53 -1.42 -9.85 -14.99
CA ILE A 53 -1.45 -8.61 -15.80
C ILE A 53 -0.16 -8.52 -16.65
N ILE A 54 0.58 -9.62 -16.80
CA ILE A 54 1.93 -9.61 -17.37
C ILE A 54 1.91 -9.11 -18.82
N ASP A 55 0.97 -9.58 -19.62
CA ASP A 55 0.86 -9.19 -21.03
C ASP A 55 0.63 -7.69 -21.21
N ALA A 56 0.05 -7.00 -20.23
CA ALA A 56 -0.25 -5.57 -20.28
C ALA A 56 0.79 -4.70 -19.57
N SER A 57 1.27 -5.08 -18.38
CA SER A 57 2.15 -4.25 -17.53
C SER A 57 3.35 -5.00 -16.94
N SER A 58 3.59 -6.24 -17.36
CA SER A 58 4.70 -7.07 -16.86
C SER A 58 4.66 -7.29 -15.35
N THR A 59 3.46 -7.36 -14.78
CA THR A 59 3.22 -7.62 -13.35
C THR A 59 2.18 -8.70 -13.13
N CYS A 60 2.23 -9.35 -11.97
CA CYS A 60 1.22 -10.30 -11.51
C CYS A 60 1.03 -10.12 -10.00
N ILE A 61 -0.19 -10.26 -9.51
CA ILE A 61 -0.52 -10.09 -8.09
C ILE A 61 -0.92 -11.43 -7.50
N ASP A 62 -0.25 -11.87 -6.43
CA ASP A 62 -0.70 -12.99 -5.59
C ASP A 62 -1.50 -12.46 -4.41
N TYR A 63 -2.68 -13.03 -4.17
CA TYR A 63 -3.54 -12.73 -3.02
C TYR A 63 -3.33 -13.78 -1.94
N ILE A 64 -2.94 -13.38 -0.72
CA ILE A 64 -2.51 -14.32 0.34
C ILE A 64 -3.43 -14.27 1.56
N GLY A 65 -3.64 -13.10 2.15
CA GLY A 65 -4.36 -12.94 3.41
C GLY A 65 -5.82 -13.41 3.39
N SER A 66 -6.37 -13.69 4.58
CA SER A 66 -7.71 -14.30 4.72
C SER A 66 -8.88 -13.45 4.24
N ILE A 67 -8.68 -12.14 4.04
CA ILE A 67 -9.70 -11.24 3.49
C ILE A 67 -10.06 -11.59 2.06
N TRP A 68 -9.17 -12.25 1.31
CA TRP A 68 -9.33 -12.49 -0.12
C TRP A 68 -10.29 -13.64 -0.41
N THR A 69 -11.57 -13.33 -0.62
CA THR A 69 -12.53 -14.30 -1.17
C THR A 69 -12.42 -14.39 -2.69
N ASP A 70 -12.90 -15.50 -3.26
CA ASP A 70 -12.99 -15.73 -4.71
C ASP A 70 -13.56 -14.52 -5.46
N GLN A 71 -14.69 -14.02 -4.98
CA GLN A 71 -15.39 -12.88 -5.58
C GLN A 71 -14.55 -11.60 -5.50
N GLN A 72 -13.88 -11.34 -4.38
CA GLN A 72 -13.05 -10.14 -4.24
C GLN A 72 -11.83 -10.18 -5.16
N MET A 73 -11.16 -11.32 -5.27
CA MET A 73 -10.01 -11.49 -6.16
C MET A 73 -10.43 -11.35 -7.63
N GLU A 74 -11.54 -11.98 -8.04
CA GLU A 74 -12.07 -11.83 -9.39
C GLU A 74 -12.44 -10.38 -9.72
N LEU A 75 -13.08 -9.67 -8.78
CA LEU A 75 -13.44 -8.27 -8.95
C LEU A 75 -12.22 -7.36 -9.00
N ASN A 76 -11.22 -7.57 -8.12
CA ASN A 76 -9.99 -6.80 -8.10
C ASN A 76 -9.19 -6.97 -9.41
N CYS A 77 -9.18 -8.19 -9.96
CA CYS A 77 -8.53 -8.48 -11.22
C CYS A 77 -9.36 -8.07 -12.46
N SER A 78 -10.67 -7.89 -12.28
CA SER A 78 -11.57 -7.59 -13.39
C SER A 78 -11.13 -6.30 -14.09
N SER A 79 -11.17 -6.31 -15.43
CA SER A 79 -10.76 -5.22 -16.33
C SER A 79 -9.26 -4.96 -16.49
N VAL A 80 -8.40 -5.51 -15.63
CA VAL A 80 -6.93 -5.29 -15.72
C VAL A 80 -6.17 -6.54 -16.12
N GLY A 81 -6.61 -7.73 -15.71
CA GLY A 81 -5.87 -8.97 -15.96
C GLY A 81 -6.73 -10.22 -16.07
N THR A 82 -6.05 -11.36 -15.99
CA THR A 82 -6.68 -12.69 -15.97
C THR A 82 -6.57 -13.29 -14.57
N PHE A 83 -7.72 -13.52 -13.95
CA PHE A 83 -7.78 -14.18 -12.64
C PHE A 83 -7.45 -15.67 -12.74
N SER A 84 -6.77 -16.20 -11.72
CA SER A 84 -6.41 -17.61 -11.57
C SER A 84 -6.50 -18.05 -10.11
N LYS A 85 -6.82 -19.32 -9.88
CA LYS A 85 -6.74 -19.96 -8.56
C LYS A 85 -5.35 -20.43 -8.16
N ASN A 86 -4.44 -20.45 -9.11
CA ASN A 86 -3.04 -20.76 -8.87
C ASN A 86 -2.26 -19.47 -8.55
N SER A 87 -1.08 -19.61 -7.97
CA SER A 87 -0.15 -18.49 -7.83
C SER A 87 0.30 -17.94 -9.18
N CYS A 88 0.84 -16.74 -9.12
CA CYS A 88 1.55 -16.11 -10.22
C CYS A 88 2.71 -17.01 -10.72
N PRO A 89 3.09 -16.89 -12.01
CA PRO A 89 4.31 -17.51 -12.51
C PRO A 89 5.54 -17.05 -11.71
N TYR A 90 6.56 -17.90 -11.65
CA TYR A 90 7.80 -17.56 -10.94
C TYR A 90 8.43 -16.26 -11.49
N GLY A 91 8.60 -15.25 -10.62
CA GLY A 91 9.17 -13.94 -10.98
C GLY A 91 10.62 -13.80 -10.50
N GLU A 92 11.59 -13.87 -11.42
CA GLU A 92 13.03 -13.81 -11.09
C GLU A 92 13.48 -12.46 -10.53
N LEU A 93 12.79 -11.37 -10.84
CA LEU A 93 13.16 -10.03 -10.38
C LEU A 93 12.80 -9.80 -8.91
N GLY A 94 11.84 -10.56 -8.37
CA GLY A 94 11.24 -10.35 -7.06
C GLY A 94 9.92 -9.58 -7.13
N GLY A 95 9.41 -9.24 -5.96
CA GLY A 95 8.11 -8.60 -5.81
C GLY A 95 8.01 -7.77 -4.53
N CYS A 96 7.00 -6.91 -4.49
CA CYS A 96 6.68 -6.15 -3.30
C CYS A 96 5.58 -6.85 -2.51
N LEU A 97 5.91 -7.36 -1.33
CA LEU A 97 4.98 -7.95 -0.37
C LEU A 97 4.36 -6.84 0.45
N ASN A 98 3.04 -6.70 0.35
CA ASN A 98 2.27 -5.68 1.04
C ASN A 98 1.59 -6.26 2.27
N THR A 99 1.68 -5.54 3.38
CA THR A 99 1.06 -5.87 4.67
C THR A 99 1.35 -7.31 5.13
N PRO A 100 2.64 -7.69 5.25
CA PRO A 100 3.03 -9.05 5.60
C PRO A 100 2.47 -9.47 6.97
N GLY A 101 1.94 -10.69 7.04
CA GLY A 101 1.33 -11.27 8.25
C GLY A 101 -0.06 -10.74 8.57
N THR A 102 -0.70 -10.03 7.64
CA THR A 102 -2.06 -9.49 7.86
C THR A 102 -3.11 -10.19 7.00
N ILE A 103 -4.38 -10.02 7.37
CA ILE A 103 -5.52 -10.55 6.62
C ILE A 103 -5.60 -10.01 5.19
N SER A 104 -4.92 -8.91 4.86
CA SER A 104 -4.90 -8.28 3.54
C SER A 104 -3.63 -8.52 2.73
N GLU A 105 -2.75 -9.43 3.17
CA GLU A 105 -1.47 -9.69 2.53
C GLU A 105 -1.62 -9.99 1.02
N ASP A 106 -0.78 -9.33 0.21
CA ASP A 106 -0.64 -9.56 -1.23
C ASP A 106 0.80 -9.34 -1.68
N VAL A 107 1.16 -9.87 -2.86
CA VAL A 107 2.47 -9.64 -3.48
C VAL A 107 2.31 -9.20 -4.91
N ILE A 108 2.94 -8.08 -5.28
CA ILE A 108 3.06 -7.65 -6.67
C ILE A 108 4.41 -8.11 -7.22
N TRP A 109 4.39 -9.09 -8.11
CA TRP A 109 5.55 -9.60 -8.81
C TRP A 109 5.87 -8.79 -10.07
N PHE A 110 7.16 -8.60 -10.34
CA PHE A 110 7.67 -7.91 -11.52
C PHE A 110 8.37 -8.87 -12.47
N TYR A 111 8.16 -8.69 -13.77
CA TYR A 111 8.67 -9.59 -14.80
C TYR A 111 9.52 -8.87 -15.85
N PRO A 112 10.60 -9.50 -16.35
CA PRO A 112 11.45 -8.94 -17.42
C PRO A 112 10.85 -9.12 -18.82
N TYR A 113 9.56 -9.45 -18.90
CA TYR A 113 8.81 -9.68 -20.12
C TYR A 113 7.35 -9.26 -19.91
N GLY A 114 6.62 -9.00 -21.00
CA GLY A 114 5.24 -8.52 -20.96
C GLY A 114 5.08 -7.19 -21.69
N GLY A 115 4.01 -6.47 -21.38
CA GLY A 115 3.68 -5.19 -22.03
C GLY A 115 4.64 -4.05 -21.68
N GLU A 116 5.14 -4.04 -20.43
CA GLU A 116 6.04 -3.01 -19.89
C GLU A 116 7.19 -3.70 -19.13
N ALA A 117 8.00 -4.49 -19.84
CA ALA A 117 9.03 -5.34 -19.25
C ALA A 117 9.98 -4.58 -18.31
N PHE A 118 10.15 -5.09 -17.09
CA PHE A 118 11.06 -4.51 -16.10
C PHE A 118 12.50 -4.93 -16.39
N SER A 119 13.40 -3.96 -16.49
CA SER A 119 14.83 -4.24 -16.38
C SER A 119 15.23 -4.53 -14.93
N VAL A 120 16.45 -5.01 -14.74
CA VAL A 120 17.04 -5.16 -13.39
C VAL A 120 17.17 -3.80 -12.69
N GLU A 121 17.39 -2.72 -13.45
CA GLU A 121 17.45 -1.36 -12.91
C GLU A 121 16.07 -0.88 -12.46
N ASP A 122 15.01 -1.17 -13.24
CA ASP A 122 13.64 -0.85 -12.84
C ASP A 122 13.23 -1.60 -11.57
N ALA A 123 13.60 -2.89 -11.47
CA ALA A 123 13.36 -3.69 -10.26
C ALA A 123 14.10 -3.14 -9.04
N TYR A 124 15.30 -2.59 -9.20
CA TYR A 124 16.03 -1.92 -8.12
C TYR A 124 15.26 -0.69 -7.61
N TYR A 125 14.72 0.14 -8.51
CA TYR A 125 13.90 1.28 -8.10
C TYR A 125 12.57 0.87 -7.49
N ALA A 126 11.92 -0.16 -8.04
CA ALA A 126 10.69 -0.73 -7.48
C ALA A 126 10.91 -1.23 -6.05
N ARG A 127 12.04 -1.89 -5.80
CA ARG A 127 12.45 -2.30 -4.45
C ARG A 127 12.60 -1.13 -3.50
N MET A 128 13.28 -0.06 -3.91
CA MET A 128 13.43 1.12 -3.06
C MET A 128 12.08 1.74 -2.69
N VAL A 129 11.13 1.77 -3.63
CA VAL A 129 9.78 2.27 -3.38
C VAL A 129 9.02 1.34 -2.44
N CYS A 130 9.13 0.02 -2.64
CA CYS A 130 8.51 -0.97 -1.77
C CYS A 130 9.00 -0.86 -0.33
N ASP A 131 10.33 -0.85 -0.13
CA ASP A 131 10.96 -0.80 1.19
C ASP A 131 10.82 0.59 1.86
N ALA A 132 10.36 1.61 1.14
CA ALA A 132 10.08 2.94 1.69
C ALA A 132 8.69 3.06 2.32
N LEU A 133 7.81 2.08 2.11
CA LEU A 133 6.52 1.98 2.78
C LEU A 133 6.70 1.11 4.03
N ASP A 134 6.34 1.63 5.20
CA ASP A 134 6.50 0.91 6.48
C ASP A 134 5.71 -0.41 6.54
N ILE A 135 4.69 -0.54 5.69
CA ILE A 135 3.80 -1.70 5.60
C ILE A 135 4.20 -2.70 4.50
N SER A 136 5.31 -2.49 3.80
CA SER A 136 5.71 -3.34 2.67
C SER A 136 7.17 -3.78 2.77
N ASN A 137 7.49 -4.91 2.15
CA ASN A 137 8.85 -5.40 2.05
C ASN A 137 9.12 -6.07 0.71
N TRP A 138 10.32 -5.89 0.17
CA TRP A 138 10.74 -6.62 -1.02
C TRP A 138 11.00 -8.10 -0.73
N THR A 139 10.40 -8.99 -1.51
CA THR A 139 10.53 -10.44 -1.38
C THR A 139 10.91 -11.12 -2.70
N THR A 140 11.29 -12.39 -2.61
CA THR A 140 11.49 -13.29 -3.75
C THR A 140 10.59 -14.52 -3.61
N PRO A 141 10.26 -15.23 -4.70
CA PRO A 141 9.44 -16.44 -4.59
C PRO A 141 10.02 -17.47 -3.62
N ASP A 142 11.35 -17.62 -3.60
CA ASP A 142 12.04 -18.52 -2.67
C ASP A 142 11.88 -18.08 -1.20
N ALA A 143 12.00 -16.78 -0.92
CA ALA A 143 11.84 -16.26 0.44
C ALA A 143 10.40 -16.42 0.95
N LEU A 144 9.41 -16.30 0.04
CA LEU A 144 8.00 -16.36 0.38
C LEU A 144 7.46 -17.79 0.51
N PHE A 145 7.88 -18.71 -0.36
CA PHE A 145 7.27 -20.04 -0.47
C PHE A 145 8.17 -21.20 0.00
N LEU A 146 9.47 -20.98 0.18
CA LEU A 146 10.43 -22.04 0.56
C LEU A 146 11.01 -21.88 1.96
N THR A 147 10.45 -20.97 2.76
CA THR A 147 10.80 -20.84 4.18
C THR A 147 9.96 -21.82 5.01
N GLU A 148 10.56 -22.97 5.36
CA GLU A 148 10.03 -23.96 6.33
C GLU A 148 10.20 -23.48 7.78
#